data_AF-A0A3A2Z252-F1
#
_entry.id   AF-A0A3A2Z252-F1
#
_cell.length_a   1.000
_cell.length_b   1.000
_cell.length_c   1.000
_cell.angle_alpha   90.00
_cell.angle_beta   90.00
_cell.angle_gamma   90.00
#
_symmetry.space_group_name_H-M   'P 1'
#
loop_
_entity.id
_entity.type
_entity.pdbx_description
1 polymer ?
#
loop_
_entity_poly.entity_id
_entity_poly.type
_entity_poly.pdbx_seq_one_letter_code
_entity_poly.pdbx_strand_id
1 'polypeptide(L)'
;LVRSVAREVRNLHQHVSYLLAPFEGNFIPSADPAVACALLVDHLCMRRNKRCLLAYHRVRTQKLEELCWKGVDVLEQQLPQSEETDAENPSRGPGSGLGNHSSLSPEEEEYFRLYSDLLAAYKGQWTDVDLTGSLEPPRDLFIDVRVLKDAGEIQTEYG
;
A
#
# COMPACT_ATOMS: atom_id res chain seq x y z
N LEU A 1 -6.99 -13.57 1.25
CA LEU A 1 -5.96 -14.19 0.38
C LEU A 1 -4.56 -14.21 1.01
N VAL A 2 -3.96 -13.08 1.40
CA VAL A 2 -2.60 -13.07 2.01
C VAL A 2 -2.50 -13.98 3.24
N ARG A 3 -3.50 -13.95 4.14
CA ARG A 3 -3.55 -14.81 5.33
C ARG A 3 -3.60 -16.31 5.01
N SER A 4 -4.23 -16.72 3.90
CA SER A 4 -4.30 -18.14 3.52
C SER A 4 -2.96 -18.62 2.98
N VAL A 5 -2.29 -17.82 2.13
CA VAL A 5 -0.94 -18.13 1.63
C VAL A 5 0.08 -18.17 2.78
N ALA A 6 -0.03 -17.24 3.75
CA ALA A 6 0.83 -17.27 4.93
C ALA A 6 0.62 -18.53 5.79
N ARG A 7 -0.63 -19.00 5.93
CA ARG A 7 -0.93 -20.25 6.62
C ARG A 7 -0.38 -21.45 5.86
N GLU A 8 -0.53 -21.47 4.54
CA GLU A 8 0.03 -22.51 3.67
C GLU A 8 1.55 -22.62 3.81
N VAL A 9 2.27 -21.50 3.81
CA VAL A 9 3.73 -21.49 4.02
C VAL A 9 4.10 -22.08 5.39
N ARG A 10 3.34 -21.79 6.44
CA ARG A 10 3.56 -22.39 7.77
C ARG A 10 3.28 -23.89 7.76
N ASN A 11 2.24 -24.34 7.08
CA ASN A 11 1.92 -25.76 6.95
C ASN A 11 3.03 -26.52 6.18
N LEU A 12 3.53 -25.96 5.07
CA LEU A 12 4.66 -26.53 4.32
C LEU A 12 5.92 -26.61 5.19
N HIS A 13 6.17 -25.58 6.01
CA HIS A 13 7.30 -25.59 6.94
C HIS A 13 7.14 -26.67 8.03
N GLN A 14 5.94 -26.84 8.59
CA GLN A 14 5.65 -27.92 9.54
C GLN A 14 5.81 -29.30 8.91
N HIS A 15 5.41 -29.46 7.65
CA HIS A 15 5.59 -30.71 6.90
C HIS A 15 7.08 -31.04 6.70
N VAL A 16 7.89 -30.06 6.30
CA VAL A 16 9.35 -30.21 6.20
C VAL A 16 9.96 -30.63 7.55
N SER A 17 9.57 -29.97 8.64
CA SER A 17 10.06 -30.32 9.99
C SER A 17 9.65 -31.73 10.42
N TYR A 18 8.43 -32.17 10.08
CA TYR A 18 7.98 -33.53 10.33
C TYR A 18 8.78 -34.57 9.53
N LEU A 19 9.04 -34.31 8.24
CA LEU A 19 9.84 -35.21 7.41
C LEU A 19 11.30 -35.30 7.87
N LEU A 20 11.86 -34.22 8.43
CA LEU A 20 13.24 -34.20 8.92
C LEU A 20 13.39 -34.72 10.35
N ALA A 21 12.32 -34.80 11.14
CA ALA A 21 12.36 -35.24 12.54
C ALA A 21 13.04 -36.61 12.76
N PRO A 22 12.81 -37.64 11.93
CA PRO A 22 13.45 -38.95 12.09
C PRO A 22 14.97 -38.95 11.86
N PHE A 23 15.50 -37.94 11.16
CA PHE A 23 16.91 -37.91 10.75
C PHE A 23 17.81 -37.17 11.75
N GLU A 24 17.25 -36.51 12.76
CA GLU A 24 17.98 -35.81 13.84
C GLU A 24 19.18 -34.96 13.35
N GLY A 25 19.04 -34.35 12.16
CA GLY A 25 20.08 -33.50 11.54
C GLY A 25 21.09 -34.23 10.65
N ASN A 26 21.08 -35.56 10.59
CA ASN A 26 21.93 -36.36 9.70
C ASN A 26 21.15 -36.93 8.50
N PHE A 27 20.56 -36.04 7.71
CA PHE A 27 19.84 -36.41 6.49
C PHE A 27 20.82 -36.59 5.31
N ILE A 28 20.85 -37.78 4.71
CA ILE A 28 21.66 -38.08 3.52
C ILE A 28 20.73 -38.18 2.31
N PRO A 29 20.72 -37.19 1.39
CA PRO A 29 19.79 -37.16 0.26
C PRO A 29 19.88 -38.36 -0.69
N SER A 30 21.06 -38.98 -0.81
CA SER A 30 21.27 -40.15 -1.67
C SER A 30 20.73 -41.45 -1.08
N ALA A 31 20.53 -41.50 0.25
CA ALA A 31 20.00 -42.69 0.93
C ALA A 31 18.46 -42.76 0.83
N ASP A 32 17.80 -41.60 0.83
CA ASP A 32 16.35 -41.50 0.65
C ASP A 32 15.98 -40.43 -0.40
N PRO A 33 16.01 -40.80 -1.69
CA PRO A 33 15.70 -39.86 -2.77
C PRO A 33 14.24 -39.40 -2.77
N ALA A 34 13.31 -40.18 -2.19
CA ALA A 34 11.89 -39.83 -2.15
C ALA A 34 11.66 -38.66 -1.19
N VAL A 35 12.22 -38.75 0.03
CA VAL A 35 12.17 -37.65 1.00
C VAL A 35 12.92 -36.43 0.50
N ALA A 36 14.09 -36.62 -0.13
CA ALA A 36 14.85 -35.51 -0.71
C ALA A 36 14.05 -34.73 -1.76
N CYS A 37 13.30 -35.44 -2.62
CA CYS A 37 12.42 -34.82 -3.61
C CYS A 37 11.27 -34.05 -2.94
N ALA A 38 10.61 -34.65 -1.95
CA ALA A 38 9.52 -33.99 -1.21
C ALA A 38 9.99 -32.68 -0.54
N LEU A 39 11.15 -32.72 0.13
CA LEU A 39 11.76 -31.54 0.75
C LEU A 39 12.10 -30.45 -0.28
N LEU A 40 12.62 -30.84 -1.45
CA LEU A 40 12.90 -29.90 -2.53
C LEU A 40 11.63 -29.23 -3.04
N VAL A 41 10.57 -30.01 -3.29
CA VAL A 41 9.28 -29.49 -3.76
C VAL A 41 8.69 -28.52 -2.74
N ASP A 42 8.63 -28.91 -1.46
CA ASP A 42 8.12 -28.04 -0.39
C ASP A 42 8.93 -26.75 -0.28
N HIS A 43 10.26 -26.85 -0.38
CA HIS A 43 11.14 -25.68 -0.39
C HIS A 43 10.87 -24.74 -1.57
N LEU A 44 10.70 -25.28 -2.77
CA LEU A 44 10.38 -24.50 -3.97
C LEU A 44 9.00 -23.84 -3.87
N CYS A 45 8.00 -24.55 -3.35
CA CYS A 45 6.66 -24.02 -3.10
C CYS A 45 6.69 -22.87 -2.10
N MET A 46 7.41 -23.01 -0.96
CA MET A 46 7.59 -21.92 0.01
C MET A 46 8.27 -20.70 -0.63
N ARG A 47 9.32 -20.91 -1.44
CA ARG A 47 10.02 -19.81 -2.15
C ARG A 47 9.12 -19.11 -3.17
N ARG A 48 8.28 -19.86 -3.89
CA ARG A 48 7.27 -19.30 -4.80
C ARG A 48 6.28 -18.41 -4.05
N ASN A 49 5.72 -18.92 -2.96
CA ASN A 49 4.76 -18.19 -2.14
C ASN A 49 5.38 -16.91 -1.55
N LYS A 50 6.61 -16.99 -1.02
CA LYS A 50 7.36 -15.82 -0.56
C LYS A 50 7.55 -14.78 -1.66
N ARG A 51 7.96 -15.19 -2.87
CA ARG A 51 8.17 -14.28 -4.00
C ARG A 51 6.89 -13.57 -4.40
N CYS A 52 5.77 -14.29 -4.50
CA CYS A 52 4.48 -13.69 -4.85
C CYS A 52 4.01 -12.69 -3.80
N LEU A 53 4.15 -13.02 -2.50
CA LEU A 53 3.79 -12.11 -1.42
C LEU A 53 4.64 -10.83 -1.43
N LEU A 54 5.96 -10.96 -1.58
CA LEU A 54 6.85 -9.79 -1.67
C LEU A 54 6.54 -8.92 -2.89
N ALA A 55 6.26 -9.52 -4.04
CA ALA A 55 5.87 -8.78 -5.24
C ALA A 55 4.55 -8.02 -5.02
N TYR A 56 3.55 -8.67 -4.43
CA TYR A 56 2.27 -8.03 -4.10
C TYR A 56 2.46 -6.84 -3.16
N HIS A 57 3.16 -7.04 -2.04
CA HIS A 57 3.40 -5.97 -1.08
C HIS A 57 4.25 -4.86 -1.67
N ARG A 58 5.28 -5.15 -2.47
CA ARG A 58 6.10 -4.13 -3.13
C ARG A 58 5.29 -3.25 -4.07
N VAL A 59 4.47 -3.85 -4.95
CA VAL A 59 3.62 -3.07 -5.87
C VAL A 59 2.63 -2.21 -5.09
N ARG A 60 2.10 -2.73 -3.98
CA ARG A 60 1.19 -1.98 -3.14
C ARG A 60 1.87 -0.82 -2.41
N THR A 61 3.06 -1.00 -1.84
CA THR A 61 3.80 0.13 -1.23
C THR A 61 4.22 1.16 -2.25
N GLN A 62 4.60 0.76 -3.47
CA GLN A 62 4.88 1.72 -4.56
C GLN A 62 3.68 2.65 -4.82
N LYS A 63 2.46 2.11 -4.76
CA LYS A 63 1.26 2.92 -4.92
C LYS A 63 1.01 3.84 -3.73
N LEU A 64 1.32 3.42 -2.51
CA LEU A 64 1.25 4.29 -1.33
C LEU A 64 2.26 5.43 -1.40
N GLU A 65 3.51 5.10 -1.76
CA GLU A 65 4.58 6.08 -1.98
C GLU A 65 4.15 7.10 -3.05
N GLU A 66 3.61 6.65 -4.20
CA GLU A 66 3.07 7.53 -5.25
C GLU A 66 1.97 8.48 -4.73
N LEU A 67 1.12 8.03 -3.81
CA LEU A 67 0.07 8.88 -3.21
C LEU A 67 0.68 9.95 -2.29
N CYS A 68 1.69 9.61 -1.50
CA CYS A 68 2.44 10.59 -0.69
C CYS A 68 3.05 11.68 -1.56
N TRP A 69 3.67 11.31 -2.70
CA TRP A 69 4.25 12.28 -3.63
C TRP A 69 3.22 13.17 -4.34
N LYS A 70 1.97 12.72 -4.45
CA LYS A 70 0.85 13.53 -4.99
C LYS A 70 0.20 14.44 -3.95
N GLY A 71 0.64 14.38 -2.68
CA GLY A 71 0.04 15.17 -1.60
C GLY A 71 -1.38 14.73 -1.23
N VAL A 72 -1.79 13.51 -1.59
CA VAL A 72 -3.11 12.98 -1.20
C VAL A 72 -3.01 12.48 0.23
N ASP A 73 -3.72 13.11 1.16
CA ASP A 73 -3.89 12.55 2.50
C ASP A 73 -4.94 11.44 2.45
N VAL A 74 -4.45 10.20 2.44
CA VAL A 74 -5.29 9.01 2.42
C VAL A 74 -6.04 8.82 3.74
N LEU A 75 -5.57 9.42 4.84
CA LEU A 75 -6.21 9.35 6.16
C LEU A 75 -7.39 10.31 6.25
N GLU A 76 -7.29 11.50 5.64
CA GLU A 76 -8.40 12.47 5.60
C GLU A 76 -9.60 11.95 4.79
N GLN A 77 -9.33 11.17 3.73
CA GLN A 77 -10.37 10.49 2.96
C GLN A 77 -11.10 9.38 3.73
N GLN A 78 -10.57 8.86 4.83
CA GLN A 78 -11.21 7.78 5.61
C GLN A 78 -12.24 8.30 6.62
N LEU A 79 -12.25 9.60 6.91
CA LEU A 79 -13.31 10.20 7.73
C LEU A 79 -14.63 10.07 6.97
N PRO A 80 -15.68 9.47 7.56
CA PRO A 80 -17.00 9.58 6.98
C PRO A 80 -17.32 11.07 6.90
N GLN A 81 -17.53 11.58 5.68
CA GLN A 81 -18.28 12.81 5.51
C GLN A 81 -19.61 12.58 6.24
N SER A 82 -19.72 13.13 7.45
CA SER A 82 -20.98 13.26 8.13
C SER A 82 -21.92 13.94 7.16
N GLU A 83 -22.95 13.20 6.76
CA GLU A 83 -24.06 13.67 5.96
C GLU A 83 -24.70 14.89 6.65
N GLU A 84 -24.30 16.10 6.27
CA GLU A 84 -25.21 17.24 6.28
C GLU A 84 -25.84 17.31 4.89
N THR A 85 -26.80 16.41 4.66
CA THR A 85 -27.80 16.61 3.61
C THR A 85 -28.87 17.54 4.15
N ASP A 86 -28.70 18.83 3.89
CA ASP A 86 -29.84 19.72 3.67
C ASP A 86 -30.74 19.12 2.59
N ALA A 87 -32.04 19.17 2.86
CA ALA A 87 -33.08 18.62 2.02
C ALA A 87 -33.22 19.37 0.69
N GLU A 88 -33.77 18.65 -0.31
CA GLU A 88 -34.34 19.13 -1.58
C GLU A 88 -33.42 19.17 -2.83
N ASN A 89 -33.19 18.01 -3.45
CA ASN A 89 -33.31 17.88 -4.92
C ASN A 89 -33.34 16.41 -5.40
N PRO A 90 -34.47 15.88 -5.94
CA PRO A 90 -34.54 14.51 -6.42
C PRO A 90 -34.25 14.45 -7.93
N SER A 91 -33.00 14.70 -8.37
CA SER A 91 -32.61 14.39 -9.75
C SER A 91 -31.10 14.41 -10.02
N ARG A 92 -30.34 13.44 -9.49
CA ARG A 92 -29.07 13.00 -10.10
C ARG A 92 -28.87 11.50 -9.89
N GLY A 93 -28.54 10.82 -10.98
CA GLY A 93 -28.57 9.37 -11.13
C GLY A 93 -27.52 8.59 -10.33
N PRO A 94 -27.58 7.25 -10.37
CA PRO A 94 -26.71 6.39 -9.59
C PRO A 94 -25.35 6.31 -10.27
N GLY A 95 -24.30 6.82 -9.63
CA GLY A 95 -22.98 6.84 -10.26
C GLY A 95 -21.84 7.14 -9.30
N SER A 96 -21.32 6.07 -8.69
CA SER A 96 -19.97 5.96 -8.13
C SER A 96 -19.71 6.53 -6.73
N GLY A 97 -20.53 6.14 -5.76
CA GLY A 97 -20.03 5.92 -4.40
C GLY A 97 -19.17 4.66 -4.37
N LEU A 98 -17.89 4.77 -4.75
CA LEU A 98 -16.91 3.72 -4.49
C LEU A 98 -16.67 3.70 -2.98
N GLY A 99 -17.18 2.66 -2.33
CA GLY A 99 -17.23 2.53 -0.88
C GLY A 99 -15.91 2.88 -0.20
N ASN A 100 -15.99 3.87 0.68
CA ASN A 100 -14.97 4.23 1.67
C ASN A 100 -14.88 3.15 2.76
N HIS A 101 -14.51 1.93 2.37
CA HIS A 101 -14.00 0.95 3.31
C HIS A 101 -12.48 1.08 3.27
N SER A 102 -11.87 1.41 4.41
CA SER A 102 -10.42 1.45 4.57
C SER A 102 -9.82 0.20 3.92
N SER A 103 -9.23 0.40 2.73
CA SER A 103 -8.61 -0.69 1.98
C SER A 103 -7.18 -0.93 2.44
N LEU A 104 -6.69 -0.10 3.35
CA LEU A 104 -5.37 -0.17 3.98
C LEU A 104 -5.43 -1.06 5.22
N SER A 105 -4.38 -1.84 5.43
CA SER A 105 -4.18 -2.48 6.72
C SER A 105 -3.56 -1.46 7.70
N PRO A 106 -3.72 -1.64 9.03
CA PRO A 106 -3.12 -0.72 10.00
C PRO A 106 -1.59 -0.61 9.87
N GLU A 107 -0.93 -1.69 9.45
CA GLU A 107 0.52 -1.68 9.17
C GLU A 107 0.87 -0.80 7.96
N GLU A 108 -0.04 -0.70 6.99
CA GLU A 108 0.14 0.16 5.81
C GLU A 108 -0.16 1.62 6.12
N GLU A 109 -1.10 1.90 7.01
CA GLU A 109 -1.37 3.25 7.52
C GLU A 109 -0.15 3.78 8.30
N GLU A 110 0.44 2.95 9.17
CA GLU A 110 1.67 3.30 9.88
C GLU A 110 2.84 3.53 8.92
N TYR A 111 3.01 2.65 7.92
CA TYR A 111 4.03 2.82 6.88
C TYR A 111 3.84 4.14 6.12
N PHE A 112 2.61 4.46 5.73
CA PHE A 112 2.27 5.69 5.02
C PHE A 112 2.64 6.93 5.85
N ARG A 113 2.28 6.94 7.14
CA ARG A 113 2.62 8.03 8.07
C ARG A 113 4.14 8.22 8.17
N LEU A 114 4.88 7.13 8.41
CA LEU A 114 6.34 7.19 8.52
C LEU A 114 7.01 7.65 7.21
N TYR A 115 6.48 7.24 6.06
CA TYR A 115 6.99 7.69 4.77
C TYR A 115 6.68 9.16 4.50
N SER A 116 5.49 9.63 4.88
CA SER A 116 5.12 11.05 4.81
C SER A 116 6.04 11.91 5.68
N ASP A 117 6.31 11.47 6.92
CA ASP A 117 7.25 12.15 7.82
C ASP A 117 8.66 12.19 7.25
N LEU A 118 9.13 11.07 6.67
CA LEU A 118 10.42 11.00 5.98
C LEU A 118 10.49 11.98 4.80
N LEU A 119 9.42 12.04 4.00
CA LEU A 119 9.32 12.93 2.86
C LEU A 119 9.31 14.40 3.31
N ALA A 120 8.57 14.73 4.38
CA ALA A 120 8.54 16.07 4.96
C ALA A 120 9.92 16.49 5.49
N ALA A 121 10.62 15.58 6.18
CA ALA A 121 11.98 15.82 6.65
C ALA A 121 12.97 16.04 5.49
N TYR A 122 12.80 15.30 4.38
CA TYR A 122 13.61 15.47 3.18
C TYR A 122 13.34 16.81 2.49
N LYS A 123 12.06 17.19 2.34
CA LYS A 123 11.65 18.50 1.80
C LYS A 123 12.14 19.66 2.65
N GLY A 124 12.15 19.52 3.97
CA GLY A 124 12.62 20.56 4.90
C GLY A 124 14.08 20.97 4.71
N GLN A 125 14.89 20.17 4.00
CA GLN A 125 16.26 20.55 3.61
C GLN A 125 16.30 21.55 2.46
N TRP A 126 15.23 21.63 1.67
CA TRP A 126 15.12 22.44 0.45
C TRP A 126 13.91 23.38 0.58
N THR A 127 14.07 24.51 1.25
CA THR A 127 12.98 25.48 1.45
C THR A 127 12.56 26.21 0.18
N ASP A 128 13.47 26.32 -0.79
CA ASP A 128 13.26 27.12 -2.00
C ASP A 128 12.67 26.29 -3.16
N VAL A 129 12.50 24.98 -2.97
CA VAL A 129 12.07 24.06 -4.02
C VAL A 129 11.01 23.11 -3.48
N ASP A 130 9.80 23.21 -4.02
CA ASP A 130 8.75 22.21 -3.75
C ASP A 130 9.00 20.95 -4.58
N LEU A 131 9.50 19.90 -3.93
CA LEU A 131 9.76 18.59 -4.54
C LEU A 131 8.49 17.81 -4.91
N THR A 132 7.31 18.22 -4.40
CA THR A 132 6.01 17.64 -4.76
C THR A 132 5.19 18.54 -5.68
N GLY A 133 5.79 19.62 -6.17
CA GLY A 133 5.16 20.53 -7.11
C GLY A 133 4.86 19.85 -8.44
N SER A 134 4.15 20.57 -9.30
CA SER A 134 3.81 20.08 -10.63
C SER A 134 5.05 19.85 -11.48
N LEU A 135 5.15 18.66 -12.08
CA LEU A 135 6.20 18.34 -13.05
C LEU A 135 5.94 18.98 -14.43
N GLU A 136 4.75 19.54 -14.64
CA GLU A 136 4.41 20.26 -15.86
C GLU A 136 4.93 21.70 -15.78
N PRO A 137 5.73 22.14 -16.77
CA PRO A 137 6.26 23.49 -16.76
C PRO A 137 5.12 24.52 -16.93
N PRO A 138 5.15 25.64 -16.20
CA PRO A 138 4.15 26.68 -16.32
C PRO A 138 4.21 27.33 -17.71
N ARG A 139 3.05 27.57 -18.31
CA ARG A 139 2.93 28.23 -19.63
C ARG A 139 2.92 29.74 -19.52
N ASP A 140 2.22 30.25 -18.52
CA ASP A 140 1.99 31.66 -18.27
C ASP A 140 2.16 31.97 -16.78
N LEU A 141 2.51 33.22 -16.47
CA LEU A 141 2.69 33.72 -15.09
C LEU A 141 1.37 33.84 -14.32
N PHE A 142 0.25 34.02 -15.03
CA PHE A 142 -1.08 34.19 -14.44
C PHE A 142 -2.02 33.11 -14.97
N ILE A 143 -2.88 32.60 -14.09
CA ILE A 143 -3.91 31.62 -14.42
C ILE A 143 -5.27 32.11 -13.91
N ASP A 144 -6.32 31.87 -14.69
CA ASP A 144 -7.70 32.08 -14.25
C ASP A 144 -8.23 30.77 -13.65
N VAL A 145 -8.57 30.80 -12.37
CA VAL A 145 -9.10 29.62 -11.65
C VAL A 145 -10.62 29.74 -11.52
N ARG A 146 -11.34 28.66 -11.83
CA ARG A 146 -12.78 28.54 -11.57
C ARG A 146 -13.02 27.59 -10.41
N VAL A 147 -13.73 28.08 -9.39
CA VAL A 147 -14.15 27.29 -8.23
C VAL A 147 -15.17 26.22 -8.66
N LEU A 148 -14.88 24.96 -8.35
CA LEU A 148 -15.75 23.82 -8.67
C LEU A 148 -16.69 23.45 -7.52
N LYS A 149 -16.26 23.71 -6.28
CA LYS A 149 -17.00 23.47 -5.03
C LYS A 149 -16.59 24.54 -4.02
N ASP A 150 -17.52 24.90 -3.13
CA ASP A 150 -17.19 25.80 -2.04
C ASP A 150 -16.11 25.19 -1.14
N ALA A 151 -15.07 25.97 -0.88
CA ALA A 151 -13.91 25.61 -0.07
C ALA A 151 -13.59 26.71 0.95
N GLY A 152 -14.47 27.70 1.12
CA GLY A 152 -14.23 28.86 1.96
C GLY A 152 -13.19 29.82 1.38
N GLU A 153 -12.52 30.57 2.27
CA GLU A 153 -11.49 31.54 1.91
C GLU A 153 -10.11 30.86 1.89
N ILE A 154 -9.47 30.84 0.72
CA ILE A 154 -8.13 30.27 0.55
C ILE A 154 -7.12 31.41 0.63
N GLN A 155 -6.24 31.37 1.64
CA GLN A 155 -5.12 32.31 1.72
C GLN A 155 -3.95 31.79 0.92
N THR A 156 -3.38 32.66 0.10
CA THR A 156 -2.10 32.40 -0.57
C THR A 156 -0.98 33.07 0.22
N GLU A 157 0.26 32.66 -0.01
CA GLU A 157 1.44 33.25 0.63
C GLU A 157 1.61 34.77 0.37
N TYR A 158 0.93 35.30 -0.66
CA TYR A 158 0.95 36.70 -1.05
C TYR A 158 -0.27 37.52 -0.61
N GLY A 159 -1.18 36.93 0.20
CA GLY A 159 -2.40 37.59 0.69
C GLY A 159 -3.63 37.21 -0.13
#